data_AF-A0A822AGE1-F1
#
_entry.id   AF-A0A822AGE1-F1
#
_cell.length_a   1.000
_cell.length_b   1.000
_cell.length_c   1.000
_cell.angle_alpha   90.00
_cell.angle_beta   90.00
_cell.angle_gamma   90.00
#
_symmetry.space_group_name_H-M   'P 1'
#
loop_
_entity.id
_entity.type
_entity.pdbx_description
1 polymer ?
#
loop_
_entity_poly.entity_id
_entity_poly.type
_entity_poly.pdbx_seq_one_letter_code
_entity_poly.pdbx_strand_id
1 'polypeptide(L)'
;MFLSKISLIDWKNFCRDICAIHFVNNLQKVGGPGHIVEIDESAFGKRKYNRGRLVKTQWEFDGVDIITRQCFLVEIEKRISFKDN
;
A
#
# COMPACT_ATOMS: atom_id res chain seq x y z
N MET A 1 19.23 -23.32 13.92
CA MET A 1 17.82 -23.13 14.32
C MET A 1 17.12 -22.42 13.17
N PHE A 2 16.28 -23.12 12.40
CA PHE A 2 15.56 -22.52 11.28
C PHE A 2 14.14 -22.17 11.73
N LEU A 3 13.70 -20.93 11.48
CA LEU A 3 12.31 -20.54 11.68
C LEU A 3 11.42 -21.30 10.70
N SER A 4 10.26 -21.76 11.17
CA SER A 4 9.29 -22.42 10.29
C SER A 4 8.77 -21.44 9.24
N LYS A 5 8.42 -21.95 8.05
CA LYS A 5 7.83 -21.12 6.98
C LYS A 5 6.57 -20.39 7.45
N ILE A 6 5.76 -21.05 8.29
CA ILE A 6 4.54 -20.48 8.86
C ILE A 6 4.88 -19.29 9.75
N SER A 7 5.82 -19.46 10.68
CA SER A 7 6.26 -18.39 11.57
C SER A 7 6.83 -17.17 10.82
N LEU A 8 7.54 -17.40 9.71
CA LEU A 8 8.04 -16.31 8.86
C LEU A 8 6.91 -15.56 8.13
N ILE A 9 5.90 -16.28 7.66
CA ILE A 9 4.73 -15.69 7.00
C ILE A 9 3.92 -14.86 8.01
N ASP A 10 3.68 -15.40 9.20
CA ASP A 10 2.92 -14.73 10.26
C ASP A 10 3.62 -13.47 10.72
N TRP A 11 4.95 -13.52 10.92
CA TRP A 11 5.74 -12.32 11.21
C TRP A 11 5.61 -11.26 10.13
N LYS A 12 5.69 -11.64 8.85
CA LYS A 12 5.52 -10.70 7.73
C LYS A 12 4.11 -10.10 7.68
N ASN A 13 3.08 -10.89 7.99
CA ASN A 13 1.70 -10.39 8.08
C ASN A 13 1.58 -9.38 9.22
N PHE A 14 2.08 -9.72 10.41
CA PHE A 14 2.08 -8.84 11.56
C PHE A 14 2.75 -7.48 11.29
N CYS A 15 3.93 -7.48 10.66
CA CYS A 15 4.59 -6.23 10.27
C CYS A 15 3.75 -5.39 9.30
N ARG A 16 3.10 -6.03 8.31
CA ARG A 16 2.22 -5.34 7.37
C ARG A 16 1.01 -4.73 8.05
N ASP A 17 0.38 -5.48 8.95
CA ASP A 17 -0.82 -5.02 9.66
C ASP A 17 -0.51 -3.80 10.53
N ILE A 18 0.64 -3.80 11.22
CA ILE A 18 1.10 -2.62 11.98
C ILE A 18 1.27 -1.40 11.08
N CYS A 19 1.93 -1.56 9.93
CA CYS A 19 2.12 -0.46 8.98
C CYS A 19 0.78 0.06 8.45
N ALA A 20 -0.13 -0.83 8.06
CA ALA A 20 -1.45 -0.45 7.58
C ALA A 20 -2.24 0.34 8.66
N ILE A 21 -2.26 -0.17 9.89
CA ILE A 21 -2.91 0.51 11.02
C ILE A 21 -2.28 1.88 11.29
N HIS A 22 -0.95 1.99 11.20
CA HIS A 22 -0.27 3.27 11.37
C HIS A 22 -0.76 4.31 10.35
N PHE A 23 -0.81 3.97 9.07
CA PHE A 23 -1.26 4.91 8.03
C PHE A 23 -2.74 5.27 8.14
N VAL A 24 -3.59 4.30 8.48
CA VAL A 24 -5.04 4.54 8.69
C VAL A 24 -5.28 5.49 9.88
N ASN A 25 -4.53 5.31 10.98
CA ASN A 25 -4.73 6.10 12.19
C ASN A 25 -4.03 7.46 12.17
N ASN A 26 -3.01 7.63 11.32
CA ASN A 26 -2.19 8.84 11.25
C ASN A 26 -2.30 9.48 9.86
N LEU A 27 -3.53 9.76 9.43
CA LEU A 27 -3.79 10.47 8.18
C LEU A 27 -3.18 11.87 8.24
N GLN A 28 -2.05 12.04 7.57
CA GLN A 28 -1.34 13.30 7.48
C GLN A 28 -1.46 13.88 6.06
N LYS A 29 -1.60 15.20 5.97
CA LYS A 29 -1.41 15.92 4.71
C LYS A 29 0.08 15.99 4.39
N VAL A 30 0.45 15.43 3.24
CA VAL A 30 1.82 15.40 2.74
C VAL A 30 1.94 16.38 1.57
N GLY A 31 3.05 17.12 1.49
CA GLY A 31 3.33 18.10 0.45
C GLY A 31 2.99 19.54 0.83
N GLY A 32 2.85 20.41 -0.17
CA GLY A 32 2.67 21.85 -0.02
C GLY A 32 3.54 22.65 -0.99
N PRO A 33 3.47 24.00 -0.99
CA PRO A 33 4.33 24.83 -1.82
C PRO A 33 5.82 24.54 -1.57
N GLY A 34 6.57 24.28 -2.64
CA GLY A 34 8.01 23.96 -2.56
C GLY A 34 8.33 22.50 -2.23
N HIS A 35 7.32 21.65 -2.03
CA HIS A 35 7.51 20.22 -1.81
C HIS A 35 7.32 19.43 -3.10
N ILE A 36 8.09 18.35 -3.24
CA ILE A 36 7.96 17.38 -4.32
C ILE A 36 7.50 16.08 -3.68
N VAL A 37 6.32 15.62 -4.07
CA VAL A 37 5.72 14.38 -3.60
C VAL A 37 5.73 13.38 -4.74
N GLU A 38 6.37 12.24 -4.51
CA GLU A 38 6.25 11.07 -5.37
C GLU A 38 4.93 10.38 -5.07
N ILE A 39 4.18 10.05 -6.12
CA ILE A 39 2.86 9.43 -6.03
C ILE A 39 2.92 8.07 -6.73
N ASP A 40 2.37 7.03 -6.08
CA ASP A 40 2.24 5.69 -6.65
C ASP A 40 0.80 5.17 -6.55
N GLU A 41 0.46 4.24 -7.45
CA GLU A 41 -0.79 3.48 -7.40
C GLU A 41 -0.45 2.00 -7.31
N SER A 42 -0.69 1.41 -6.14
CA SER A 42 -0.36 0.03 -5.85
C SER A 42 -1.61 -0.86 -5.81
N ALA A 43 -1.51 -2.05 -6.43
CA ALA A 43 -2.57 -3.05 -6.47
C ALA A 43 -2.21 -4.29 -5.64
N PHE A 44 -2.74 -4.37 -4.43
CA PHE A 44 -2.53 -5.50 -3.52
C PHE A 44 -3.42 -6.68 -3.88
N GLY A 45 -2.89 -7.90 -3.71
CA GLY A 45 -3.62 -9.12 -4.04
C GLY A 45 -3.77 -9.39 -5.54
N LYS A 46 -3.17 -8.56 -6.41
CA LYS A 46 -3.15 -8.82 -7.86
C LYS A 46 -2.30 -10.06 -8.16
N ARG A 47 -2.86 -10.97 -8.96
CA ARG A 47 -2.15 -12.17 -9.38
C ARG A 47 -0.99 -11.84 -10.30
N LYS A 48 0.22 -12.33 -9.97
CA LYS A 48 1.34 -12.32 -10.91
C LYS A 48 1.02 -13.26 -12.08
N TYR A 49 1.03 -12.74 -13.30
CA TYR A 49 0.69 -13.47 -14.54
C TYR A 49 -0.72 -14.10 -14.55
N ASN A 50 -1.67 -13.58 -13.76
CA ASN A 50 -3.03 -14.12 -13.64
C ASN A 50 -3.11 -15.60 -13.20
N ARG A 51 -2.06 -16.15 -12.57
CA ARG A 51 -2.02 -17.54 -12.06
C ARG A 51 -2.17 -17.59 -10.54
N GLY A 52 -2.61 -18.73 -10.00
CA GLY A 52 -2.69 -19.00 -8.55
C GLY A 52 -4.09 -18.81 -7.96
N ARG A 53 -4.21 -18.54 -6.65
CA ARG A 53 -5.49 -18.32 -5.93
C ARG A 53 -6.11 -16.97 -6.31
N LEU A 54 -7.44 -16.89 -6.39
CA LEU A 54 -8.14 -15.61 -6.60
C LEU A 54 -8.21 -14.90 -5.25
N VAL A 55 -7.65 -13.70 -5.18
CA VAL A 55 -7.69 -12.84 -4.00
C VAL A 55 -8.34 -11.53 -4.45
N LYS A 56 -9.20 -10.95 -3.59
CA LYS A 56 -9.76 -9.62 -3.84
C LYS A 56 -8.59 -8.66 -4.06
N THR A 57 -8.55 -8.00 -5.21
CA THR A 57 -7.54 -6.97 -5.46
C THR A 57 -7.98 -5.72 -4.72
N GLN A 58 -7.13 -5.22 -3.84
CA GLN A 58 -7.31 -3.94 -3.18
C GLN A 58 -6.42 -2.92 -3.88
N TRP A 59 -7.00 -1.78 -4.26
CA TRP A 59 -6.25 -0.68 -4.84
C TRP A 59 -5.94 0.32 -3.74
N GLU A 60 -4.72 0.84 -3.77
CA GLU A 60 -4.22 1.80 -2.81
C GLU A 60 -3.52 2.92 -3.57
N PHE A 61 -3.69 4.14 -3.07
CA PHE A 61 -3.02 5.33 -3.56
C PHE A 61 -2.11 5.84 -2.47
N ASP A 62 -0.84 6.00 -2.79
CA ASP A 62 0.18 6.34 -1.82
C ASP A 62 1.10 7.43 -2.34
N GLY A 63 1.83 8.03 -1.41
CA GLY A 63 2.83 9.00 -1.79
C GLY A 63 3.77 9.36 -0.66
N VAL A 64 4.95 9.85 -1.06
CA VAL A 64 6.04 10.23 -0.17
C VAL A 64 6.60 11.57 -0.57
N ASP A 65 6.75 12.46 0.41
CA ASP A 65 7.55 13.66 0.24
C ASP A 65 9.03 13.29 0.21
N ILE A 66 9.73 13.65 -0.87
CA ILE A 66 11.12 13.22 -1.06
C ILE A 66 12.08 13.84 -0.04
N ILE A 67 11.70 14.98 0.55
CA ILE A 67 12.51 15.74 1.51
C ILE A 67 12.16 15.29 2.93
N THR A 68 10.90 15.40 3.32
CA THR A 68 10.47 15.14 4.71
C THR A 68 10.31 13.66 5.02
N ARG A 69 10.22 12.81 3.99
CA ARG A 69 9.91 11.37 4.10
C ARG A 69 8.58 11.07 4.77
N GLN A 70 7.70 12.06 4.84
CA GLN A 70 6.32 11.85 5.28
C GLN A 70 5.56 11.14 4.17
N CYS A 71 4.78 10.14 4.55
CA CYS A 71 4.03 9.30 3.63
C CYS A 71 2.55 9.28 3.97
N PHE A 72 1.72 9.05 2.97
CA PHE A 72 0.31 8.70 3.14
C PHE A 72 0.00 7.43 2.35
N LEU A 73 -1.03 6.71 2.80
CA LEU A 73 -1.59 5.55 2.13
C LEU A 73 -3.11 5.64 2.24
N VAL A 74 -3.80 5.59 1.11
CA VAL A 74 -5.26 5.73 1.04
C VAL A 74 -5.84 4.55 0.28
N GLU A 75 -6.81 3.88 0.88
CA GLU A 75 -7.56 2.81 0.24
C GLU A 75 -8.48 3.36 -0.86
N ILE A 76 -8.46 2.73 -2.03
CA ILE A 76 -9.36 3.05 -3.15
C ILE A 76 -10.47 1.98 -3.22
N GLU A 77 -11.70 2.34 -2.84
CA GLU A 77 -12.85 1.44 -2.93
C GLU A 77 -13.27 1.15 -4.38
N LYS A 78 -13.21 2.17 -5.25
CA LYS A 78 -13.58 2.07 -6.67
C LYS A 78 -12.52 2.75 -7.52
N ARG A 79 -11.78 1.94 -8.28
CA ARG A 79 -10.88 2.43 -9.31
C ARG A 79 -11.68 2.77 -10.56
N ILE A 80 -11.73 4.05 -10.92
CA ILE A 80 -12.27 4.50 -12.20
C ILE A 80 -11.06 4.70 -13.12
N SER A 81 -10.97 3.93 -14.20
CA SER A 81 -9.92 4.14 -15.20
C SER A 81 -10.34 5.28 -16.12
N PHE A 82 -9.41 6.17 -16.49
CA PHE A 82 -9.65 7.21 -17.50
C PHE A 82 -10.16 6.66 -18.85
N LYS A 83 -10.03 5.36 -19.09
CA LYS A 83 -10.53 4.68 -20.29
C LYS A 83 -12.02 4.35 -20.24
N ASP A 84 -12.67 4.53 -19.10
CA ASP A 84 -14.07 4.15 -18.87
C ASP A 84 -15.05 5.34 -19.10
N ASN A 85 -14.54 6.48 -19.62
CA ASN A 85 -15.30 7.68 -20.03
C ASN A 85 -15.19 7.91 -21.54
#